data_AF-A0A7C1N471-F1
#
_entry.id   AF-A0A7C1N471-F1
#
_cell.length_a   1.000
_cell.length_b   1.000
_cell.length_c   1.000
_cell.angle_alpha   90.00
_cell.angle_beta   90.00
_cell.angle_gamma   90.00
#
_symmetry.space_group_name_H-M   'P 1'
#
loop_
_entity.id
_entity.type
_entity.pdbx_description
1 polymer ?
#
loop_
_entity_poly.entity_id
_entity_poly.type
_entity_poly.pdbx_seq_one_letter_code
_entity_poly.pdbx_strand_id
1 'polypeptide(L)'
;MKDRLRVILSWFYPVLLGFLVISCKQDQKSTRDFSSGKEVKISYATGFEITAYPDFSLITVTEAFPDSDKNYRYALLKKGKTLPDSLHPDAVVTVPVTSIVVTSTTHIPSLEMLGVENTLKGFPNLDYISSEKTRKLIETGEVEELGQNESINTETTINLDPDVVVSFGVEGENKTLNSLQRAKIPVVYNGDWVEHSPLGKAEWIKFFAAFYGKQQMADSIFNSIVSNYNKIKQKVANTTKNPTVLS
;
A
#
# COMPACT_ATOMS: atom_id res chain seq x y z
N MET A 1 -57.27 -73.33 31.94
CA MET A 1 -57.72 -72.58 33.12
C MET A 1 -56.63 -71.57 33.48
N LYS A 2 -56.94 -70.27 33.36
CA LYS A 2 -56.19 -69.10 33.87
C LYS A 2 -54.80 -68.89 33.24
N ASP A 3 -54.62 -68.02 32.25
CA ASP A 3 -54.87 -66.57 32.24
C ASP A 3 -54.41 -65.84 33.51
N ARG A 4 -53.61 -64.80 33.26
CA ARG A 4 -53.14 -63.71 34.14
C ARG A 4 -51.74 -63.88 34.73
N LEU A 5 -50.74 -63.49 33.94
CA LEU A 5 -49.64 -62.69 34.48
C LEU A 5 -49.26 -61.62 33.46
N ARG A 6 -50.12 -60.60 33.37
CA ARG A 6 -49.90 -59.37 32.63
C ARG A 6 -49.35 -58.32 33.60
N VAL A 7 -48.28 -57.67 33.17
CA VAL A 7 -48.00 -56.24 33.40
C VAL A 7 -47.67 -55.86 34.83
N ILE A 8 -46.40 -55.98 35.22
CA ILE A 8 -45.71 -55.04 36.13
C ILE A 8 -44.25 -54.94 35.64
N LEU A 9 -43.65 -53.75 35.76
CA LEU A 9 -42.32 -53.32 35.29
C LEU A 9 -42.27 -52.76 33.87
N SER A 10 -42.97 -51.66 33.66
CA SER A 10 -42.39 -50.55 32.90
C SER A 10 -42.79 -49.25 33.59
N TRP A 11 -42.02 -48.92 34.62
CA TRP A 11 -42.07 -47.62 35.27
C TRP A 11 -40.75 -46.92 34.97
N PHE A 12 -40.87 -45.72 34.41
CA PHE A 12 -39.83 -44.71 34.29
C PHE A 12 -38.60 -45.05 33.43
N TYR A 13 -38.76 -44.88 32.11
CA TYR A 13 -37.72 -44.16 31.38
C TYR A 13 -38.34 -42.86 30.84
N PRO A 14 -38.13 -41.73 31.53
CA PRO A 14 -38.73 -40.46 31.17
C PRO A 14 -38.16 -39.98 29.84
N VAL A 15 -39.04 -39.52 28.96
CA VAL A 15 -38.93 -38.24 28.23
C VAL A 15 -37.49 -37.70 28.16
N LEU A 16 -36.64 -38.33 27.35
CA LEU A 16 -35.30 -37.83 27.01
C LEU A 16 -35.02 -38.06 25.52
N LEU A 17 -36.02 -37.79 24.70
CA LEU A 17 -35.94 -37.89 23.24
C LEU A 17 -36.55 -36.63 22.63
N GLY A 18 -35.85 -35.51 22.77
CA GLY A 18 -36.39 -34.24 22.29
C GLY A 18 -35.57 -32.99 22.60
N PHE A 19 -34.24 -33.02 22.52
CA PHE A 19 -33.41 -31.80 22.47
C PHE A 19 -32.07 -32.08 21.77
N LEU A 20 -32.13 -32.49 20.51
CA LEU A 20 -30.99 -32.45 19.58
C LEU A 20 -31.29 -31.50 18.41
N VAL A 21 -31.98 -30.40 18.71
CA VAL A 21 -32.13 -29.28 17.78
C VAL A 21 -30.91 -28.39 17.90
N ILE A 22 -30.00 -28.56 16.94
CA ILE A 22 -29.37 -27.48 16.17
C ILE A 22 -28.78 -26.36 17.04
N SER A 23 -27.55 -26.54 17.48
CA SER A 23 -26.67 -25.41 17.81
C SER A 23 -25.45 -25.45 16.88
N CYS A 24 -25.70 -25.22 15.59
CA CYS A 24 -24.71 -24.51 14.79
C CYS A 24 -24.76 -23.06 15.26
N LYS A 25 -23.81 -22.68 16.14
CA LYS A 25 -23.39 -21.29 16.20
C LYS A 25 -22.77 -20.98 14.85
N GLN A 26 -23.59 -20.44 13.97
CA GLN A 26 -23.09 -19.74 12.81
C GLN A 26 -22.46 -18.47 13.38
N ASP A 27 -21.13 -18.49 13.52
CA ASP A 27 -20.37 -17.26 13.74
C ASP A 27 -20.84 -16.31 12.65
N GLN A 28 -21.61 -15.29 13.06
CA GLN A 28 -21.90 -14.17 12.20
C GLN A 28 -20.55 -13.52 11.94
N LYS A 29 -19.89 -13.93 10.84
CA LYS A 29 -18.90 -13.12 10.18
C LYS A 29 -19.59 -11.79 9.95
N SER A 30 -19.25 -10.83 10.80
CA SER A 30 -19.61 -9.44 10.64
C SER A 30 -19.11 -9.05 9.26
N THR A 31 -20.00 -9.09 8.27
CA THR A 31 -19.85 -8.35 7.04
C THR A 31 -19.92 -6.89 7.47
N ARG A 32 -18.78 -6.36 7.95
CA ARG A 32 -18.64 -4.91 8.10
C ARG A 32 -18.84 -4.36 6.71
N ASP A 33 -19.99 -3.72 6.54
CA ASP A 33 -20.34 -3.02 5.34
C ASP A 33 -19.24 -2.01 5.00
N PHE A 34 -18.74 -2.04 3.76
CA PHE A 34 -17.66 -1.14 3.29
C PHE A 34 -18.15 0.32 3.15
N SER A 35 -19.38 0.63 3.57
CA SER A 35 -20.05 1.92 3.48
C SER A 35 -19.50 3.04 4.37
N SER A 36 -18.47 2.76 5.18
CA SER A 36 -17.83 3.76 6.08
C SER A 36 -16.51 4.33 5.57
N GLY A 37 -16.04 3.93 4.39
CA GLY A 37 -14.82 4.45 3.80
C GLY A 37 -14.95 5.93 3.44
N LYS A 38 -13.94 6.73 3.81
CA LYS A 38 -13.82 8.13 3.39
C LYS A 38 -12.74 8.25 2.34
N GLU A 39 -13.12 8.70 1.15
CA GLU A 39 -12.19 8.99 0.08
C GLU A 39 -11.25 10.14 0.47
N VAL A 40 -9.96 9.94 0.24
CA VAL A 40 -8.94 10.97 0.37
C VAL A 40 -8.88 11.74 -0.94
N LYS A 41 -8.91 13.08 -0.85
CA LYS A 41 -8.91 13.93 -2.02
C LYS A 41 -7.57 13.86 -2.78
N ILE A 42 -7.60 13.27 -3.96
CA ILE A 42 -6.56 13.32 -4.99
C ILE A 42 -7.09 14.21 -6.12
N SER A 43 -6.38 15.28 -6.48
CA SER A 43 -6.93 16.36 -7.33
C SER A 43 -6.31 16.45 -8.73
N TYR A 44 -5.11 15.93 -8.89
CA TYR A 44 -4.27 16.04 -10.09
C TYR A 44 -3.76 14.68 -10.55
N ALA A 45 -3.41 13.79 -9.63
CA ALA A 45 -3.02 12.42 -9.98
C ALA A 45 -4.22 11.60 -10.44
N THR A 46 -4.02 10.78 -11.46
CA THR A 46 -5.04 9.85 -11.98
C THR A 46 -4.67 8.39 -11.78
N GLY A 47 -3.39 8.09 -11.47
CA GLY A 47 -2.88 6.73 -11.35
C GLY A 47 -3.15 6.04 -10.01
N PHE A 48 -3.75 6.72 -9.03
CA PHE A 48 -4.14 6.09 -7.77
C PHE A 48 -5.28 6.80 -7.03
N GLU A 49 -5.95 6.02 -6.18
CA GLU A 49 -6.98 6.46 -5.23
C GLU A 49 -6.64 5.97 -3.82
N ILE A 50 -7.11 6.68 -2.79
CA ILE A 50 -6.97 6.24 -1.39
C ILE A 50 -8.31 6.37 -0.68
N THR A 51 -8.78 5.26 -0.09
CA THR A 51 -9.96 5.23 0.77
C THR A 51 -9.55 4.92 2.21
N ALA A 52 -9.87 5.83 3.13
CA ALA A 52 -9.57 5.67 4.55
C ALA A 52 -10.72 5.03 5.33
N TYR A 53 -10.39 4.04 6.14
CA TYR A 53 -11.30 3.38 7.09
C TYR A 53 -10.78 3.59 8.54
N PRO A 54 -11.58 3.26 9.57
CA PRO A 54 -11.14 3.40 10.96
C PRO A 54 -9.85 2.64 11.31
N ASP A 55 -9.70 1.41 10.78
CA ASP A 55 -8.61 0.49 11.15
C ASP A 55 -7.54 0.32 10.05
N PHE A 56 -7.80 0.74 8.82
CA PHE A 56 -6.88 0.61 7.68
C PHE A 56 -7.15 1.68 6.61
N SER A 57 -6.27 1.81 5.64
CA SER A 57 -6.53 2.53 4.38
C SER A 57 -6.37 1.56 3.20
N LEU A 58 -7.13 1.77 2.14
CA LEU A 58 -7.00 1.04 0.89
C LEU A 58 -6.43 1.99 -0.16
N ILE A 59 -5.27 1.66 -0.71
CA ILE A 59 -4.73 2.32 -1.90
C ILE A 59 -5.12 1.46 -3.10
N THR A 60 -5.73 2.08 -4.11
CA THR A 60 -5.96 1.45 -5.41
C THR A 60 -5.07 2.15 -6.43
N VAL A 61 -4.09 1.44 -6.99
CA VAL A 61 -3.28 1.93 -8.11
C VAL A 61 -3.98 1.48 -9.39
N THR A 62 -4.48 2.45 -10.15
CA THR A 62 -5.25 2.25 -11.39
C THR A 62 -4.34 2.17 -12.60
N GLU A 63 -3.18 2.84 -12.56
CA GLU A 63 -2.20 2.85 -13.65
C GLU A 63 -0.79 2.62 -13.07
N ALA A 64 -0.37 1.36 -12.97
CA ALA A 64 0.96 1.02 -12.44
C ALA A 64 2.08 1.26 -13.47
N PHE A 65 1.77 1.09 -14.75
CA PHE A 65 2.64 1.27 -15.92
C PHE A 65 1.76 1.57 -17.15
N PRO A 66 2.32 2.07 -18.27
CA PRO A 66 1.55 2.42 -19.46
C PRO A 66 0.69 1.26 -19.93
N ASP A 67 -0.53 1.56 -20.34
CA ASP A 67 -1.50 0.59 -20.89
C ASP A 67 -1.86 -0.57 -19.93
N SER A 68 -1.62 -0.41 -18.61
CA SER A 68 -2.01 -1.41 -17.61
C SER A 68 -3.52 -1.46 -17.41
N ASP A 69 -4.16 -2.55 -17.83
CA ASP A 69 -5.60 -2.81 -17.57
C ASP A 69 -5.88 -3.31 -16.14
N LYS A 70 -4.83 -3.61 -15.36
CA LYS A 70 -4.96 -4.19 -14.01
C LYS A 70 -4.85 -3.12 -12.93
N ASN A 71 -5.87 -3.05 -12.08
CA ASN A 71 -5.81 -2.32 -10.82
C ASN A 71 -5.12 -3.16 -9.74
N TYR A 72 -4.25 -2.53 -8.95
CA TYR A 72 -3.63 -3.13 -7.78
C TYR A 72 -4.18 -2.51 -6.50
N ARG A 73 -4.49 -3.34 -5.50
CA ARG A 73 -5.12 -2.92 -4.24
C ARG A 73 -4.21 -3.24 -3.07
N TYR A 74 -3.83 -2.23 -2.30
CA TYR A 74 -2.95 -2.36 -1.16
C TYR A 74 -3.64 -1.92 0.12
N ALA A 75 -3.69 -2.79 1.12
CA ALA A 75 -4.26 -2.47 2.41
C ALA A 75 -3.16 -2.01 3.39
N LEU A 76 -3.25 -0.76 3.82
CA LEU A 76 -2.40 -0.17 4.85
C LEU A 76 -3.07 -0.36 6.22
N LEU A 77 -2.66 -1.40 6.93
CA LEU A 77 -3.28 -1.85 8.16
C LEU A 77 -2.63 -1.20 9.39
N LYS A 78 -3.41 -0.58 10.27
CA LYS A 78 -2.87 -0.05 11.53
C LYS A 78 -2.37 -1.20 12.42
N LYS A 79 -1.24 -1.00 13.10
CA LYS A 79 -0.66 -1.99 14.01
C LYS A 79 -1.69 -2.54 15.01
N GLY A 80 -1.76 -3.87 15.12
CA GLY A 80 -2.68 -4.57 16.04
C GLY A 80 -4.14 -4.64 15.57
N LYS A 81 -4.44 -4.23 14.33
CA LYS A 81 -5.76 -4.39 13.72
C LYS A 81 -5.80 -5.58 12.77
N THR A 82 -7.00 -5.95 12.35
CA THR A 82 -7.24 -7.02 11.38
C THR A 82 -8.04 -6.48 10.22
N LEU A 83 -7.77 -6.98 9.01
CA LEU A 83 -8.59 -6.67 7.85
C LEU A 83 -9.92 -7.43 7.92
N PRO A 84 -11.00 -6.91 7.32
CA PRO A 84 -12.21 -7.68 7.09
C PRO A 84 -11.93 -8.90 6.21
N ASP A 85 -12.52 -10.05 6.54
CA ASP A 85 -12.37 -11.31 5.77
C ASP A 85 -12.76 -11.18 4.29
N SER A 86 -13.63 -10.21 3.97
CA SER A 86 -14.10 -9.93 2.61
C SER A 86 -13.10 -9.15 1.76
N LEU A 87 -12.04 -8.60 2.36
CA LEU A 87 -11.03 -7.81 1.67
C LEU A 87 -9.84 -8.71 1.28
N HIS A 88 -9.59 -8.83 -0.03
CA HIS A 88 -8.45 -9.54 -0.58
C HIS A 88 -7.58 -8.57 -1.39
N PRO A 89 -6.67 -7.83 -0.73
CA PRO A 89 -5.74 -6.92 -1.41
C PRO A 89 -4.56 -7.71 -2.01
N ASP A 90 -3.90 -7.14 -3.01
CA ASP A 90 -2.66 -7.67 -3.60
C ASP A 90 -1.49 -7.66 -2.59
N ALA A 91 -1.49 -6.70 -1.65
CA ALA A 91 -0.56 -6.69 -0.52
C ALA A 91 -1.17 -6.05 0.73
N VAL A 92 -0.67 -6.46 1.91
CA VAL A 92 -1.00 -5.86 3.20
C VAL A 92 0.28 -5.30 3.80
N VAL A 93 0.27 -4.03 4.19
CA VAL A 93 1.41 -3.35 4.81
C VAL A 93 0.97 -2.85 6.17
N THR A 94 1.74 -3.15 7.22
CA THR A 94 1.47 -2.60 8.55
C THR A 94 2.01 -1.17 8.62
N VAL A 95 1.18 -0.22 9.05
CA VAL A 95 1.56 1.20 9.14
C VAL A 95 1.52 1.72 10.58
N PRO A 96 2.36 2.72 10.93
CA PRO A 96 3.37 3.36 10.08
C PRO A 96 4.57 2.43 9.79
N VAL A 97 5.10 2.48 8.58
CA VAL A 97 6.31 1.74 8.20
C VAL A 97 7.54 2.37 8.84
N THR A 98 8.54 1.54 9.11
CA THR A 98 9.81 1.89 9.75
C THR A 98 11.01 1.51 8.89
N SER A 99 10.82 0.62 7.92
CA SER A 99 11.81 0.24 6.90
C SER A 99 11.14 0.21 5.52
N ILE A 100 11.81 0.77 4.52
CA ILE A 100 11.32 0.79 3.14
C ILE A 100 12.47 0.57 2.17
N VAL A 101 12.18 -0.14 1.08
CA VAL A 101 13.00 -0.16 -0.13
C VAL A 101 12.21 0.54 -1.23
N VAL A 102 12.86 1.42 -1.98
CA VAL A 102 12.27 2.06 -3.16
C VAL A 102 13.16 1.79 -4.37
N THR A 103 12.58 1.75 -5.58
CA THR A 103 13.34 1.41 -6.79
C THR A 103 13.37 2.52 -7.84
N SER A 104 12.84 3.71 -7.56
CA SER A 104 12.96 4.89 -8.43
C SER A 104 13.54 6.08 -7.68
N THR A 105 14.42 6.84 -8.34
CA THR A 105 14.97 8.08 -7.79
C THR A 105 13.87 9.13 -7.54
N THR A 106 12.72 9.04 -8.20
CA THR A 106 11.57 9.92 -7.98
C THR A 106 10.86 9.66 -6.65
N HIS A 107 11.08 8.50 -6.03
CA HIS A 107 10.52 8.15 -4.72
C HIS A 107 11.27 8.85 -3.57
N ILE A 108 12.58 9.08 -3.75
CA ILE A 108 13.48 9.64 -2.72
C ILE A 108 13.02 11.02 -2.22
N PRO A 109 12.72 12.02 -3.09
CA PRO A 109 12.24 13.32 -2.62
C PRO A 109 10.97 13.24 -1.77
N SER A 110 10.05 12.31 -2.06
CA SER A 110 8.83 12.15 -1.25
C SER A 110 9.16 11.74 0.18
N LEU A 111 10.11 10.82 0.38
CA LEU A 111 10.56 10.41 1.71
C LEU A 111 11.21 11.58 2.47
N GLU A 112 12.10 12.32 1.80
CA GLU A 112 12.80 13.46 2.42
C GLU A 112 11.86 14.62 2.77
N MET A 113 10.90 14.93 1.91
CA MET A 113 9.91 15.99 2.14
C MET A 113 8.97 15.63 3.29
N LEU A 114 8.70 14.34 3.48
CA LEU A 114 7.94 13.82 4.62
C LEU A 114 8.79 13.66 5.90
N GLY A 115 10.10 13.89 5.82
CA GLY A 115 11.04 13.75 6.94
C GLY A 115 11.15 12.30 7.44
N VAL A 116 11.10 11.33 6.51
CA VAL A 116 11.16 9.89 6.79
C VAL A 116 12.28 9.21 6.02
N GLU A 117 13.22 9.95 5.45
CA GLU A 117 14.36 9.43 4.67
C GLU A 117 15.17 8.36 5.42
N ASN A 118 15.24 8.44 6.75
CA ASN A 118 15.96 7.47 7.60
C ASN A 118 15.35 6.06 7.60
N THR A 119 14.13 5.88 7.07
CA THR A 119 13.52 4.54 6.93
C THR A 119 13.96 3.84 5.65
N LEU A 120 14.60 4.53 4.70
CA LEU A 120 15.13 3.92 3.49
C LEU A 120 16.26 2.97 3.85
N LYS A 121 16.10 1.68 3.52
CA LYS A 121 17.08 0.62 3.83
C LYS A 121 17.81 0.06 2.62
N GLY A 122 17.31 0.29 1.42
CA GLY A 122 18.01 -0.12 0.21
C GLY A 122 17.47 0.54 -1.04
N PHE A 123 18.34 0.67 -2.03
CA PHE A 123 18.04 1.27 -3.33
C PHE A 123 18.97 0.68 -4.41
N PRO A 124 18.49 0.44 -5.65
CA PRO A 124 19.34 -0.03 -6.74
C PRO A 124 20.11 1.12 -7.39
N ASN A 125 21.42 0.94 -7.54
CA ASN A 125 22.35 1.86 -8.17
C ASN A 125 22.37 3.23 -7.47
N LEU A 126 23.03 3.25 -6.30
CA LEU A 126 23.14 4.39 -5.39
C LEU A 126 23.79 5.64 -6.02
N ASP A 127 24.54 5.47 -7.10
CA ASP A 127 25.20 6.57 -7.81
C ASP A 127 24.22 7.49 -8.56
N TYR A 128 22.99 7.02 -8.82
CA TYR A 128 21.94 7.88 -9.36
C TYR A 128 21.31 8.81 -8.32
N ILE A 129 21.56 8.59 -7.03
CA ILE A 129 21.02 9.46 -5.98
C ILE A 129 21.95 10.65 -5.80
N SER A 130 21.46 11.85 -6.06
CA SER A 130 22.21 13.11 -5.88
C SER A 130 21.76 13.94 -4.68
N SER A 131 20.70 13.54 -3.97
CA SER A 131 20.22 14.30 -2.80
C SER A 131 21.20 14.24 -1.65
N GLU A 132 21.61 15.41 -1.13
CA GLU A 132 22.57 15.50 -0.03
C GLU A 132 22.13 14.75 1.24
N LYS A 133 20.82 14.74 1.54
CA LYS A 133 20.30 14.03 2.72
C LYS A 133 20.45 12.53 2.57
N THR A 134 19.99 11.98 1.44
CA THR A 134 20.09 10.54 1.19
C THR A 134 21.54 10.09 0.93
N ARG A 135 22.38 10.94 0.31
CA ARG A 135 23.83 10.66 0.17
C ARG A 135 24.52 10.44 1.50
N LYS A 136 24.16 11.20 2.54
CA LYS A 136 24.69 10.96 3.90
C LYS A 136 24.32 9.59 4.43
N LEU A 137 23.08 9.13 4.20
CA LEU A 137 22.64 7.79 4.62
C LEU A 137 23.40 6.69 3.88
N ILE A 138 23.66 6.89 2.59
CA ILE A 138 24.49 5.99 1.77
C ILE A 138 25.93 5.94 2.32
N GLU A 139 26.53 7.11 2.57
CA GLU A 139 27.92 7.22 3.07
C GLU A 139 28.09 6.60 4.47
N THR A 140 27.05 6.61 5.30
CA THR A 140 27.06 5.96 6.62
C THR A 140 26.67 4.48 6.57
N GLY A 141 26.34 3.92 5.41
CA GLY A 141 25.93 2.52 5.25
C GLY A 141 24.51 2.21 5.75
N GLU A 142 23.65 3.21 5.89
CA GLU A 142 22.24 3.02 6.29
C GLU A 142 21.34 2.60 5.12
N VAL A 143 21.78 2.86 3.88
CA VAL A 143 21.10 2.46 2.64
C VAL A 143 21.97 1.47 1.89
N GLU A 144 21.49 0.23 1.77
CA GLU A 144 22.18 -0.86 1.07
C GLU A 144 22.04 -0.72 -0.45
N GLU A 145 23.11 -1.05 -1.18
CA GLU A 145 23.10 -1.16 -2.64
C GLU A 145 22.40 -2.45 -3.07
N LEU A 146 21.35 -2.32 -3.88
CA LEU A 146 20.55 -3.46 -4.34
C LEU A 146 20.83 -3.87 -5.79
N GLY A 147 21.85 -3.32 -6.44
CA GLY A 147 22.27 -3.68 -7.78
C GLY A 147 21.54 -2.86 -8.85
N GLN A 148 21.00 -3.53 -9.87
CA GLN A 148 20.42 -2.83 -11.01
C GLN A 148 18.92 -2.69 -10.90
N ASN A 149 18.40 -1.64 -11.54
CA ASN A 149 16.98 -1.42 -11.64
C ASN A 149 16.29 -2.60 -12.36
N GLU A 150 15.04 -2.87 -12.01
CA GLU A 150 14.23 -4.03 -12.50
C GLU A 150 14.80 -5.42 -12.15
N SER A 151 16.01 -5.50 -11.58
CA SER A 151 16.74 -6.73 -11.30
C SER A 151 17.48 -6.65 -9.96
N ILE A 152 16.82 -6.07 -8.95
CA ILE A 152 17.40 -5.88 -7.63
C ILE A 152 17.85 -7.21 -7.00
N ASN A 153 18.88 -7.17 -6.16
CA ASN A 153 19.41 -8.32 -5.47
C ASN A 153 18.37 -8.87 -4.48
N THR A 154 17.74 -9.98 -4.87
CA THR A 154 16.64 -10.59 -4.11
C THR A 154 17.09 -11.03 -2.72
N GLU A 155 18.25 -11.67 -2.59
CA GLU A 155 18.75 -12.18 -1.32
C GLU A 155 19.07 -11.03 -0.35
N THR A 156 19.72 -9.99 -0.85
CA THR A 156 20.03 -8.79 -0.06
C THR A 156 18.74 -8.10 0.38
N THR A 157 17.77 -7.94 -0.53
CA THR A 157 16.47 -7.33 -0.21
C THR A 157 15.70 -8.13 0.82
N ILE A 158 15.76 -9.47 0.78
CA ILE A 158 15.15 -10.34 1.79
C ILE A 158 15.84 -10.18 3.15
N ASN A 159 17.17 -10.11 3.16
CA ASN A 159 17.94 -9.94 4.40
C ASN A 159 17.68 -8.58 5.09
N LEU A 160 17.31 -7.55 4.32
CA LEU A 160 16.90 -6.25 4.87
C LEU A 160 15.54 -6.31 5.59
N ASP A 161 14.70 -7.32 5.31
CA ASP A 161 13.36 -7.51 5.85
C ASP A 161 12.51 -6.20 5.89
N PRO A 162 12.33 -5.51 4.75
CA PRO A 162 11.62 -4.24 4.73
C PRO A 162 10.12 -4.40 4.95
N ASP A 163 9.49 -3.43 5.64
CA ASP A 163 8.04 -3.40 5.82
C ASP A 163 7.31 -3.30 4.47
N VAL A 164 7.93 -2.68 3.47
CA VAL A 164 7.42 -2.59 2.10
C VAL A 164 8.54 -2.31 1.09
N VAL A 165 8.40 -2.90 -0.10
CA VAL A 165 9.14 -2.56 -1.31
C VAL A 165 8.22 -1.77 -2.24
N VAL A 166 8.55 -0.52 -2.51
CA VAL A 166 7.85 0.31 -3.49
C VAL A 166 8.58 0.22 -4.83
N SER A 167 7.98 -0.48 -5.79
CA SER A 167 8.51 -0.58 -7.14
C SER A 167 7.86 0.43 -8.06
N PHE A 168 8.61 1.06 -8.96
CA PHE A 168 7.97 1.61 -10.16
C PHE A 168 7.43 0.43 -10.99
N GLY A 169 6.28 0.60 -11.62
CA GLY A 169 5.74 -0.42 -12.52
C GLY A 169 6.49 -0.45 -13.84
N VAL A 170 6.77 -1.65 -14.33
CA VAL A 170 7.22 -1.92 -15.70
C VAL A 170 6.29 -2.97 -16.30
N GLU A 171 6.11 -2.92 -17.60
CA GLU A 171 5.28 -3.91 -18.30
C GLU A 171 5.89 -5.31 -18.16
N GLY A 172 5.04 -6.30 -17.88
CA GLY A 172 5.43 -7.71 -17.80
C GLY A 172 5.72 -8.23 -16.39
N GLU A 173 6.09 -9.50 -16.33
CA GLU A 173 6.34 -10.19 -15.06
C GLU A 173 7.76 -9.90 -14.54
N ASN A 174 7.86 -9.24 -13.39
CA ASN A 174 9.14 -9.06 -12.72
C ASN A 174 9.42 -10.23 -11.76
N LYS A 175 10.33 -11.13 -12.17
CA LYS A 175 10.72 -12.33 -11.39
C LYS A 175 11.29 -11.99 -10.01
N THR A 176 11.98 -10.87 -9.87
CA THR A 176 12.53 -10.41 -8.60
C THR A 176 11.40 -10.02 -7.66
N LEU A 177 10.46 -9.17 -8.11
CA LEU A 177 9.31 -8.77 -7.29
C LEU A 177 8.44 -9.97 -6.88
N ASN A 178 8.21 -10.92 -7.79
CA ASN A 178 7.47 -12.15 -7.48
C ASN A 178 8.18 -13.01 -6.43
N SER A 179 9.51 -13.00 -6.41
CA SER A 179 10.29 -13.72 -5.40
C SER A 179 10.17 -13.07 -4.02
N LEU A 180 10.17 -11.73 -3.95
CA LEU A 180 9.94 -10.99 -2.71
C LEU A 180 8.53 -11.24 -2.16
N GLN A 181 7.51 -11.23 -3.02
CA GLN A 181 6.13 -11.56 -2.62
C GLN A 181 6.01 -12.99 -2.08
N ARG A 182 6.69 -13.97 -2.70
CA ARG A 182 6.75 -15.36 -2.18
C ARG A 182 7.43 -15.43 -0.81
N ALA A 183 8.43 -14.59 -0.58
CA ALA A 183 9.08 -14.41 0.72
C ALA A 183 8.23 -13.61 1.73
N LYS A 184 7.00 -13.25 1.39
CA LYS A 184 6.05 -12.49 2.23
C LYS A 184 6.44 -11.04 2.49
N ILE A 185 7.36 -10.49 1.71
CA ILE A 185 7.67 -9.06 1.71
C ILE A 185 6.61 -8.34 0.86
N PRO A 186 5.90 -7.34 1.41
CA PRO A 186 4.91 -6.58 0.65
C PRO A 186 5.57 -5.81 -0.50
N VAL A 187 5.08 -6.02 -1.72
CA VAL A 187 5.47 -5.24 -2.90
C VAL A 187 4.29 -4.39 -3.36
N VAL A 188 4.51 -3.09 -3.52
CA VAL A 188 3.52 -2.14 -4.01
C VAL A 188 4.05 -1.39 -5.22
N TYR A 189 3.18 -1.15 -6.21
CA TYR A 189 3.54 -0.39 -7.39
C TYR A 189 3.29 1.11 -7.18
N ASN A 190 4.19 1.90 -7.72
CA ASN A 190 4.08 3.34 -7.84
C ASN A 190 4.14 3.72 -9.34
N GLY A 191 3.13 4.46 -9.80
CA GLY A 191 2.94 4.87 -11.20
C GLY A 191 3.19 6.35 -11.42
N ASP A 192 4.00 7.01 -10.58
CA ASP A 192 4.21 8.47 -10.67
C ASP A 192 4.73 8.94 -12.04
N TRP A 193 5.40 8.06 -12.78
CA TRP A 193 6.02 8.36 -14.06
C TRP A 193 5.05 8.29 -15.24
N VAL A 194 3.88 7.64 -15.08
CA VAL A 194 2.84 7.59 -16.12
C VAL A 194 1.90 8.78 -16.08
N GLU A 195 1.94 9.58 -15.01
CA GLU A 195 1.12 10.78 -14.84
C GLU A 195 1.30 11.79 -15.98
N HIS A 196 0.17 12.28 -16.50
CA HIS A 196 0.16 13.20 -17.65
C HIS A 196 0.48 14.65 -17.30
N SER A 197 0.64 14.99 -16.01
CA SER A 197 0.94 16.35 -15.58
C SER A 197 1.99 16.40 -14.47
N PRO A 198 2.82 17.48 -14.42
CA PRO A 198 3.78 17.66 -13.33
C PRO A 198 3.14 17.69 -11.94
N LEU A 199 1.92 18.23 -11.84
CA LEU A 199 1.18 18.26 -10.58
C LEU A 199 0.59 16.90 -10.21
N GLY A 200 0.19 16.09 -11.20
CA GLY A 200 -0.23 14.70 -10.98
C GLY A 200 0.92 13.90 -10.40
N LYS A 201 2.09 13.93 -11.05
CA LYS A 201 3.31 13.31 -10.54
C LYS A 201 3.68 13.78 -9.13
N ALA A 202 3.60 15.08 -8.86
CA ALA A 202 3.89 15.62 -7.53
C ALA A 202 2.89 15.18 -6.44
N GLU A 203 1.65 14.84 -6.79
CA GLU A 203 0.63 14.44 -5.81
C GLU A 203 0.88 13.03 -5.24
N TRP A 204 1.75 12.23 -5.88
CA TRP A 204 2.20 10.94 -5.36
C TRP A 204 2.95 11.03 -4.01
N ILE A 205 3.31 12.23 -3.54
CA ILE A 205 3.73 12.40 -2.14
C ILE A 205 2.65 11.92 -1.15
N LYS A 206 1.36 12.03 -1.51
CA LYS A 206 0.24 11.54 -0.70
C LYS A 206 0.21 10.01 -0.62
N PHE A 207 0.63 9.32 -1.68
CA PHE A 207 0.82 7.86 -1.69
C PHE A 207 1.83 7.46 -0.62
N PHE A 208 3.03 8.05 -0.62
CA PHE A 208 4.05 7.77 0.40
C PHE A 208 3.59 8.14 1.81
N ALA A 209 2.91 9.28 1.97
CA ALA A 209 2.43 9.73 3.26
C ALA A 209 1.43 8.78 3.93
N ALA A 210 0.69 8.00 3.14
CA ALA A 210 -0.23 7.01 3.65
C ALA A 210 0.49 5.87 4.42
N PHE A 211 1.70 5.49 4.00
CA PHE A 211 2.53 4.49 4.68
C PHE A 211 3.05 4.96 6.04
N TYR A 212 3.10 6.27 6.27
CA TYR A 212 3.67 6.88 7.48
C TYR A 212 2.64 7.56 8.38
N GLY A 213 1.36 7.61 7.98
CA GLY A 213 0.35 8.39 8.70
C GLY A 213 0.60 9.90 8.65
N LYS A 214 1.20 10.40 7.57
CA LYS A 214 1.61 11.80 7.38
C LYS A 214 0.74 12.57 6.39
N GLN A 215 -0.54 12.21 6.26
CA GLN A 215 -1.45 12.76 5.25
C GLN A 215 -1.56 14.29 5.31
N GLN A 216 -1.69 14.86 6.51
CA GLN A 216 -1.79 16.32 6.69
C GLN A 216 -0.51 17.06 6.24
N MET A 217 0.66 16.46 6.50
CA MET A 217 1.95 17.01 6.07
C MET A 217 2.07 16.98 4.54
N ALA A 218 1.70 15.86 3.91
CA ALA A 218 1.67 15.74 2.46
C ALA A 218 0.71 16.75 1.81
N ASP A 219 -0.49 16.93 2.36
CA ASP A 219 -1.44 17.93 1.86
C ASP A 219 -0.86 19.34 1.94
N SER A 220 -0.20 19.69 3.05
CA SER A 220 0.45 21.00 3.20
C SER A 220 1.56 21.21 2.16
N ILE A 221 2.46 20.23 2.02
CA ILE A 221 3.56 20.26 1.06
C ILE A 221 3.04 20.35 -0.37
N PHE A 222 2.07 19.51 -0.73
CA PHE A 222 1.49 19.48 -2.06
C PHE A 222 0.78 20.78 -2.42
N ASN A 223 0.02 21.36 -1.49
CA ASN A 223 -0.61 22.67 -1.71
C ASN A 223 0.43 23.78 -1.96
N SER A 224 1.58 23.72 -1.28
CA SER A 224 2.70 24.64 -1.55
C SER A 224 3.28 24.42 -2.95
N ILE A 225 3.43 23.17 -3.41
CA ILE A 225 3.89 22.85 -4.77
C ILE A 225 2.91 23.43 -5.81
N VAL A 226 1.61 23.19 -5.64
CA VAL A 226 0.55 23.71 -6.53
C VAL A 226 0.60 25.24 -6.59
N SER A 227 0.74 25.91 -5.44
CA SER A 227 0.83 27.37 -5.38
C SER A 227 2.07 27.90 -6.12
N ASN A 228 3.23 27.29 -5.90
CA ASN A 228 4.47 27.67 -6.57
C ASN A 228 4.43 27.44 -8.08
N TYR A 229 3.91 26.29 -8.52
CA TYR A 229 3.72 25.97 -9.92
C TYR A 229 2.82 26.99 -10.61
N ASN A 230 1.66 27.30 -10.03
CA ASN A 230 0.72 28.26 -10.60
C ASN A 230 1.29 29.68 -10.63
N LYS A 231 2.04 30.08 -9.59
CA LYS A 231 2.74 31.37 -9.56
C LYS A 231 3.76 31.50 -10.68
N ILE A 232 4.54 30.45 -10.95
CA ILE A 232 5.51 30.45 -12.06
C ILE A 232 4.77 30.49 -13.40
N LYS A 233 3.75 29.64 -13.59
CA LYS A 233 2.92 29.60 -14.81
C LYS A 233 2.32 30.98 -15.12
N GLN A 234 1.80 31.69 -14.13
CA GLN A 234 1.26 33.04 -14.30
C GLN A 234 2.34 34.06 -14.69
N LYS A 235 3.53 34.00 -14.07
CA LYS A 235 4.64 34.93 -14.39
C LYS A 235 5.10 34.82 -15.84
N VAL A 236 5.07 33.62 -16.41
CA VAL A 236 5.55 33.38 -17.78
C VAL A 236 4.44 33.45 -18.84
N ALA A 237 3.17 33.57 -18.45
CA ALA A 237 2.02 33.51 -19.35
C ALA A 237 2.06 34.54 -20.50
N ASN A 238 2.67 35.71 -20.27
CA ASN A 238 2.78 36.79 -21.26
C ASN A 238 4.18 36.89 -21.89
N THR A 239 5.03 35.88 -21.73
CA THR A 239 6.36 35.87 -22.35
C THR A 239 6.24 35.63 -23.86
N THR A 240 6.80 36.53 -24.66
CA THR A 240 6.82 36.41 -26.13
C THR A 240 8.00 35.60 -26.65
N LYS A 241 9.05 35.40 -25.84
CA LYS A 241 10.25 34.64 -26.19
C LYS A 241 10.09 33.17 -25.80
N ASN A 242 9.82 32.32 -26.77
CA ASN A 242 9.70 30.86 -26.61
C ASN A 242 10.88 30.16 -27.30
N PRO A 243 12.02 30.00 -26.62
CA PRO A 243 13.15 29.27 -27.20
C PRO A 243 12.79 27.81 -27.40
N THR A 244 13.24 27.22 -28.51
CA THR A 244 13.20 25.78 -28.70
C THR A 244 14.16 25.12 -27.73
N VAL A 245 13.71 24.06 -27.06
CA VAL A 245 14.53 23.22 -26.17
C VAL A 245 14.70 21.85 -26.80
N LEU A 246 15.84 21.21 -26.54
CA LEU A 246 16.04 19.79 -26.84
C LEU A 246 15.37 18.98 -25.72
N SER A 247 14.43 18.12 -26.09
CA SER A 247 13.78 17.16 -25.18
C SER A 247 14.39 15.78 -25.33
#